data_AF-A0A954K5K2-F1
#
_entry.id   AF-A0A954K5K2-F1
#
_cell.length_a   1.000
_cell.length_b   1.000
_cell.length_c   1.000
_cell.angle_alpha   90.00
_cell.angle_beta   90.00
_cell.angle_gamma   90.00
#
_symmetry.space_group_name_H-M   'P 1'
#
loop_
_entity.id
_entity.type
_entity.pdbx_description
1 polymer ?
#
loop_
_entity_poly.entity_id
_entity_poly.type
_entity_poly.pdbx_seq_one_letter_code
_entity_poly.pdbx_strand_id
1 'polypeptide(L)'
;MASQQQKHHAARRVDEQIKQHAHALCGVRHPFWRLINVIRDRTSLLSPRGATEYATCPADTERIIQTCKRLSCHRNKWYQKPETWTAPDASRFVQMRSLVQHLFDRYPVPNFMASVWWPEYANEWGMSLYLHLATGQSIRRFSDLRSFRVSKKMAALFMQAPDDLRPDAAIRWSQVLALGGDARLARILISHTLLSRSTSDEPFWETVIQFLIRNQPISAE
;
A
#
# COMPACT_ATOMS: atom_id res chain seq x y z
N MET A 1 -35.36 -3.02 -20.45
CA MET A 1 -35.21 -4.42 -19.94
C MET A 1 -33.77 -4.93 -19.97
N ALA A 2 -32.95 -4.64 -21.01
CA ALA A 2 -31.54 -5.07 -21.08
C ALA A 2 -30.64 -4.58 -19.92
N SER A 3 -30.85 -3.36 -19.42
CA SER A 3 -30.05 -2.78 -18.32
C SER A 3 -30.20 -3.51 -16.99
N GLN A 4 -31.39 -4.04 -16.67
CA GLN A 4 -31.64 -4.74 -15.41
C GLN A 4 -31.03 -6.15 -15.43
N GLN A 5 -31.15 -6.87 -16.55
CA GLN A 5 -30.52 -8.18 -16.74
C GLN A 5 -28.98 -8.07 -16.69
N GLN A 6 -28.40 -7.03 -17.28
CA GLN A 6 -26.96 -6.76 -17.20
C GLN A 6 -26.48 -6.50 -15.76
N LYS A 7 -27.24 -5.72 -14.97
CA LYS A 7 -26.94 -5.48 -13.55
C LYS A 7 -26.99 -6.77 -12.72
N HIS A 8 -28.03 -7.59 -12.91
CA HIS A 8 -28.13 -8.88 -12.21
C HIS A 8 -27.01 -9.85 -12.60
N HIS A 9 -26.63 -9.91 -13.88
CA HIS A 9 -25.51 -10.73 -14.34
C HIS A 9 -24.17 -10.27 -13.73
N ALA A 10 -23.90 -8.97 -13.71
CA ALA A 10 -22.71 -8.41 -13.10
C ALA A 10 -22.66 -8.66 -11.58
N ALA A 11 -23.80 -8.52 -10.87
CA ALA A 11 -23.90 -8.84 -9.45
C ALA A 11 -23.51 -10.29 -9.15
N ARG A 12 -24.09 -11.23 -9.93
CA ARG A 12 -23.79 -12.66 -9.81
C ARG A 12 -22.32 -12.98 -10.03
N ARG A 13 -21.68 -12.32 -11.01
CA ARG A 13 -20.24 -12.49 -11.27
C ARG A 13 -19.38 -12.04 -10.09
N VAL A 14 -19.70 -10.90 -9.47
CA VAL A 14 -18.98 -10.43 -8.27
C VAL A 14 -19.18 -11.41 -7.10
N ASP A 15 -20.40 -11.88 -6.87
CA ASP A 15 -20.69 -12.89 -5.85
C ASP A 15 -19.94 -14.20 -6.08
N GLU A 16 -19.86 -14.64 -7.33
CA GLU A 16 -19.12 -15.84 -7.72
C GLU A 16 -17.61 -15.69 -7.46
N GLN A 17 -17.02 -14.55 -7.83
CA GLN A 17 -15.60 -14.27 -7.52
C GLN A 17 -15.34 -14.25 -6.01
N ILE A 18 -16.22 -13.64 -5.21
CA ILE A 18 -16.10 -13.63 -3.74
C ILE A 18 -16.18 -15.05 -3.19
N LYS A 19 -17.12 -15.87 -3.68
CA LYS A 19 -17.26 -17.27 -3.26
C LYS A 19 -16.03 -18.09 -3.61
N GLN A 20 -15.52 -17.98 -4.83
CA GLN A 20 -14.31 -18.67 -5.29
C GLN A 20 -13.12 -18.36 -4.36
N HIS A 21 -12.91 -17.08 -4.03
CA HIS A 21 -11.87 -16.66 -3.09
C HIS A 21 -12.12 -17.18 -1.67
N ALA A 22 -13.36 -17.12 -1.18
CA ALA A 22 -13.72 -17.60 0.15
C ALA A 22 -13.53 -19.13 0.30
N HIS A 23 -13.76 -19.90 -0.76
CA HIS A 23 -13.57 -21.35 -0.75
C HIS A 23 -12.09 -21.75 -0.60
N ALA A 24 -11.19 -20.96 -1.17
CA ALA A 24 -9.74 -21.18 -1.05
C ALA A 24 -9.17 -20.78 0.33
N LEU A 25 -9.98 -20.25 1.24
CA LEU A 25 -9.53 -19.73 2.54
C LEU A 25 -9.84 -20.69 3.69
N CYS A 26 -8.87 -21.52 4.06
CA CYS A 26 -8.94 -22.30 5.30
C CYS A 26 -8.59 -21.41 6.51
N GLY A 27 -9.41 -21.43 7.57
CA GLY A 27 -9.15 -20.72 8.84
C GLY A 27 -9.29 -19.19 8.85
N VAL A 28 -9.45 -18.53 7.69
CA VAL A 28 -9.62 -17.07 7.56
C VAL A 28 -10.91 -16.65 6.85
N ARG A 29 -11.79 -17.61 6.54
CA ARG A 29 -13.06 -17.37 5.84
C ARG A 29 -13.98 -16.40 6.57
N HIS A 30 -14.13 -16.53 7.89
CA HIS A 30 -15.00 -15.66 8.68
C HIS A 30 -14.53 -14.18 8.69
N PRO A 31 -13.25 -13.87 9.01
CA PRO A 31 -12.69 -12.52 8.86
C PRO A 31 -12.87 -11.93 7.45
N PHE A 32 -12.69 -12.76 6.42
CA PHE A 32 -12.91 -12.34 5.04
C PHE A 32 -14.36 -11.90 4.80
N TRP A 33 -15.34 -12.69 5.22
CA TRP A 33 -16.74 -12.30 5.09
C TRP A 33 -17.10 -11.05 5.90
N ARG A 34 -16.50 -10.84 7.07
CA ARG A 34 -16.68 -9.60 7.83
C ARG A 34 -16.25 -8.37 7.02
N LEU A 35 -15.09 -8.44 6.36
CA LEU A 35 -14.63 -7.35 5.48
C LEU A 35 -15.56 -7.15 4.29
N ILE A 36 -15.95 -8.24 3.61
CA ILE A 36 -16.84 -8.17 2.44
C ILE A 36 -18.18 -7.53 2.81
N ASN A 37 -18.78 -7.92 3.95
CA ASN A 37 -20.04 -7.36 4.42
C ASN A 37 -19.90 -5.87 4.74
N VAL A 38 -18.90 -5.50 5.54
CA VAL A 38 -18.63 -4.09 5.88
C VAL A 38 -18.42 -3.23 4.63
N ILE A 39 -17.67 -3.73 3.64
CA ILE A 39 -17.44 -3.00 2.39
C ILE A 39 -18.74 -2.85 1.59
N ARG A 40 -19.57 -3.90 1.50
CA ARG A 40 -20.88 -3.84 0.82
C ARG A 40 -21.85 -2.87 1.49
N ASP A 41 -21.85 -2.85 2.81
CA ASP A 41 -22.78 -2.04 3.60
C ASP A 41 -22.40 -0.55 3.57
N ARG A 42 -21.10 -0.24 3.47
CA ARG A 42 -20.58 1.13 3.66
C ARG A 42 -20.05 1.77 2.39
N THR A 43 -19.94 1.03 1.29
CA THR A 43 -19.33 1.54 0.05
C THR A 43 -19.98 0.95 -1.20
N SER A 44 -19.72 1.58 -2.33
CA SER A 44 -20.03 1.05 -3.66
C SER A 44 -18.89 0.21 -4.28
N LEU A 45 -17.83 -0.10 -3.50
CA LEU A 45 -16.61 -0.75 -3.99
C LEU A 45 -16.85 -2.11 -4.66
N LEU A 46 -17.76 -2.91 -4.09
CA LEU A 46 -18.13 -4.23 -4.59
C LEU A 46 -19.45 -4.21 -5.37
N SER A 47 -19.97 -3.02 -5.67
CA SER A 47 -21.20 -2.90 -6.45
C SER A 47 -20.93 -3.17 -7.94
N PRO A 48 -21.78 -3.96 -8.61
CA PRO A 48 -21.60 -4.35 -10.01
C PRO A 48 -21.68 -3.20 -11.02
N ARG A 49 -22.04 -1.99 -10.57
CA ARG A 49 -21.73 -0.63 -11.12
C ARG A 49 -22.67 0.38 -10.46
N GLY A 50 -22.13 1.34 -9.72
CA GLY A 50 -22.86 2.53 -9.25
C GLY A 50 -22.59 3.73 -10.18
N ALA A 51 -23.61 4.11 -10.95
CA ALA A 51 -24.04 5.44 -11.44
C ALA A 51 -23.08 6.64 -11.71
N THR A 52 -21.75 6.51 -11.65
CA THR A 52 -20.80 7.58 -11.99
C THR A 52 -19.82 7.10 -13.07
N GLU A 53 -19.26 8.02 -13.85
CA GLU A 53 -18.43 7.82 -15.06
C GLU A 53 -17.25 6.82 -14.92
N TYR A 54 -16.96 6.35 -13.72
CA TYR A 54 -15.98 5.31 -13.42
C TYR A 54 -16.68 3.98 -13.12
N ALA A 55 -17.30 3.35 -14.11
CA ALA A 55 -17.76 1.97 -14.00
C ALA A 55 -16.65 1.07 -13.41
N THR A 56 -16.93 0.29 -12.37
CA THR A 56 -15.98 -0.69 -11.82
C THR A 56 -15.57 -1.63 -12.96
N CYS A 57 -14.30 -1.57 -13.36
CA CYS A 57 -13.72 -2.57 -14.24
C CYS A 57 -13.69 -3.89 -13.44
N PRO A 58 -13.99 -5.06 -14.03
CA PRO A 58 -13.88 -6.35 -13.34
C PRO A 58 -12.52 -6.56 -12.64
N ALA A 59 -11.46 -5.94 -13.17
CA ALA A 59 -10.13 -5.94 -12.57
C ALA A 59 -10.09 -5.24 -11.19
N ASP A 60 -10.85 -4.16 -10.99
CA ASP A 60 -10.86 -3.40 -9.73
C ASP A 60 -11.58 -4.18 -8.63
N THR A 61 -12.69 -4.83 -8.94
CA THR A 61 -13.40 -5.69 -7.99
C THR A 61 -12.51 -6.85 -7.52
N GLU A 62 -11.83 -7.50 -8.48
CA GLU A 62 -10.88 -8.58 -8.18
C GLU A 62 -9.74 -8.10 -7.27
N ARG A 63 -9.18 -6.92 -7.55
CA ARG A 63 -8.15 -6.30 -6.68
C ARG A 63 -8.63 -6.09 -5.26
N ILE A 64 -9.85 -5.61 -5.09
CA ILE A 64 -10.46 -5.38 -3.77
C ILE A 64 -10.65 -6.71 -3.03
N ILE A 65 -11.20 -7.73 -3.71
CA ILE A 65 -11.39 -9.08 -3.14
C ILE A 65 -10.05 -9.67 -2.69
N GLN A 66 -9.02 -9.61 -3.53
CA GLN A 66 -7.68 -10.10 -3.19
C GLN A 66 -7.05 -9.31 -2.05
N THR A 67 -7.28 -8.00 -1.99
CA THR A 67 -6.85 -7.17 -0.85
C THR A 67 -7.55 -7.65 0.42
N CYS A 68 -8.87 -7.81 0.44
CA CYS A 68 -9.62 -8.34 1.57
C CYS A 68 -9.10 -9.71 2.03
N LYS A 69 -8.74 -10.60 1.09
CA LYS A 69 -8.09 -11.87 1.39
C LYS A 69 -6.81 -11.66 2.20
N ARG A 70 -5.91 -10.78 1.76
CA ARG A 70 -4.65 -10.49 2.47
C ARG A 70 -4.87 -9.88 3.85
N LEU A 71 -5.78 -8.91 3.96
CA LEU A 71 -6.15 -8.30 5.24
C LEU A 71 -6.67 -9.36 6.22
N SER A 72 -7.45 -10.32 5.72
CA SER A 72 -8.01 -11.44 6.51
C SER A 72 -6.95 -12.43 6.99
N CYS A 73 -5.94 -12.70 6.17
CA CYS A 73 -4.79 -13.51 6.57
C CYS A 73 -4.06 -12.88 7.77
N HIS A 74 -4.05 -11.56 7.85
CA HIS A 74 -3.41 -10.79 8.92
C HIS A 74 -4.35 -10.40 10.06
N ARG A 75 -5.53 -11.04 10.19
CA ARG A 75 -6.54 -10.73 11.22
C ARG A 75 -6.03 -10.64 12.65
N ASN A 76 -5.01 -11.44 13.00
CA ASN A 76 -4.45 -11.48 14.34
C ASN A 76 -3.68 -10.19 14.71
N LYS A 77 -3.46 -9.32 13.73
CA LYS A 77 -2.84 -8.01 13.88
C LYS A 77 -3.84 -6.86 13.79
N TRP A 78 -5.15 -7.15 13.64
CA TRP A 78 -6.17 -6.09 13.62
C TRP A 78 -6.23 -5.39 14.98
N TYR A 79 -6.01 -4.08 14.96
CA TYR A 79 -6.17 -3.17 16.08
C TYR A 79 -7.64 -2.81 16.31
N GLN A 80 -8.38 -2.51 15.23
CA GLN A 80 -9.83 -2.25 15.28
C GLN A 80 -10.63 -3.32 14.52
N LYS A 81 -11.90 -3.43 14.88
CA LYS A 81 -12.85 -4.29 14.18
C LYS A 81 -13.28 -3.62 12.86
N PRO A 82 -13.46 -4.36 11.75
CA PRO A 82 -13.95 -3.78 10.51
C PRO A 82 -15.33 -3.12 10.67
N GLU A 83 -16.21 -3.63 11.54
CA GLU A 83 -17.55 -3.08 11.75
C GLU A 83 -17.55 -1.70 12.41
N THR A 84 -16.42 -1.19 12.91
CA THR A 84 -16.33 0.18 13.42
C THR A 84 -15.78 1.17 12.38
N TRP A 85 -15.39 0.69 11.19
CA TRP A 85 -14.79 1.51 10.15
C TRP A 85 -15.79 2.43 9.43
N THR A 86 -15.59 3.74 9.45
CA THR A 86 -16.42 4.65 8.66
C THR A 86 -15.73 4.93 7.33
N ALA A 87 -16.41 4.61 6.22
CA ALA A 87 -15.85 4.84 4.89
C ALA A 87 -15.86 6.33 4.54
N PRO A 88 -14.73 6.89 4.07
CA PRO A 88 -14.69 8.27 3.58
C PRO A 88 -15.42 8.37 2.24
N ASP A 89 -16.08 9.51 2.00
CA ASP A 89 -16.61 9.85 0.67
C ASP A 89 -15.45 10.31 -0.24
N ALA A 90 -14.75 9.33 -0.81
CA ALA A 90 -13.54 9.54 -1.57
C ALA A 90 -13.36 8.45 -2.64
N SER A 91 -12.27 8.53 -3.40
CA SER A 91 -11.94 7.53 -4.40
C SER A 91 -11.76 6.13 -3.80
N ARG A 92 -11.89 5.10 -4.63
CA ARG A 92 -11.76 3.69 -4.21
C ARG A 92 -10.45 3.40 -3.49
N PHE A 93 -9.37 3.99 -3.99
CA PHE A 93 -8.05 3.86 -3.40
C PHE A 93 -8.01 4.45 -1.98
N VAL A 94 -8.60 5.64 -1.80
CA VAL A 94 -8.66 6.31 -0.49
C VAL A 94 -9.53 5.51 0.49
N GLN A 95 -10.67 4.98 0.04
CA GLN A 95 -11.52 4.12 0.87
C GLN A 95 -10.77 2.85 1.33
N MET A 96 -10.11 2.15 0.41
CA MET A 96 -9.34 0.95 0.76
C MET A 96 -8.15 1.27 1.67
N ARG A 97 -7.42 2.36 1.42
CA ARG A 97 -6.36 2.85 2.31
C ARG A 97 -6.90 3.13 3.72
N SER A 98 -8.03 3.82 3.82
CA SER A 98 -8.68 4.11 5.10
C SER A 98 -9.08 2.84 5.85
N LEU A 99 -9.56 1.81 5.14
CA LEU A 99 -9.87 0.51 5.75
C LEU A 99 -8.60 -0.17 6.29
N VAL A 100 -7.50 -0.18 5.53
CA VAL A 100 -6.22 -0.73 5.98
C VAL A 100 -5.74 -0.01 7.25
N GLN A 101 -5.73 1.32 7.23
CA GLN A 101 -5.32 2.14 8.36
C GLN A 101 -6.20 1.88 9.58
N HIS A 102 -7.52 1.84 9.40
CA HIS A 102 -8.45 1.51 10.48
C HIS A 102 -8.15 0.15 11.11
N LEU A 103 -7.90 -0.86 10.28
CA LEU A 103 -7.65 -2.22 10.76
C LEU A 103 -6.33 -2.34 11.50
N PHE A 104 -5.25 -1.69 11.08
CA PHE A 104 -3.91 -1.99 11.59
C PHE A 104 -3.25 -0.86 12.37
N ASP A 105 -3.54 0.40 12.07
CA ASP A 105 -2.79 1.54 12.59
C ASP A 105 -3.19 1.81 14.04
N ARG A 106 -2.39 1.29 14.97
CA ARG A 106 -2.35 1.81 16.35
C ARG A 106 -1.62 3.15 16.40
N TYR A 107 -0.63 3.32 15.54
CA TYR A 107 0.07 4.57 15.29
C TYR A 107 0.00 4.90 13.79
N PRO A 108 -0.08 6.20 13.42
CA PRO A 108 -0.22 6.59 12.02
C PRO A 108 0.90 6.04 11.14
N VAL A 109 0.53 5.30 10.09
CA VAL A 109 1.46 4.85 9.05
C VAL A 109 1.33 5.79 7.84
N PRO A 110 2.44 6.15 7.16
CA PRO A 110 2.38 7.00 5.97
C PRO A 110 1.51 6.39 4.88
N ASN A 111 0.74 7.22 4.21
CA ASN A 111 -0.24 6.81 3.20
C ASN A 111 0.33 5.93 2.08
N PHE A 112 1.54 6.22 1.61
CA PHE A 112 2.20 5.45 0.54
C PHE A 112 2.40 3.97 0.92
N MET A 113 2.53 3.66 2.22
CA MET A 113 2.71 2.30 2.71
C MET A 113 1.47 1.44 2.51
N ALA A 114 0.27 2.01 2.48
CA ALA A 114 -0.95 1.23 2.24
C ALA A 114 -0.93 0.52 0.87
N SER A 115 -0.07 0.99 -0.04
CA SER A 115 0.08 0.38 -1.36
C SER A 115 0.49 -1.10 -1.31
N VAL A 116 1.18 -1.54 -0.24
CA VAL A 116 1.66 -2.92 -0.08
C VAL A 116 0.55 -3.95 0.06
N TRP A 117 -0.68 -3.54 0.31
CA TRP A 117 -1.81 -4.46 0.44
C TRP A 117 -2.48 -4.79 -0.91
N TRP A 118 -2.21 -3.98 -1.95
CA TRP A 118 -2.72 -4.21 -3.29
C TRP A 118 -1.99 -5.37 -3.99
N PRO A 119 -2.70 -6.15 -4.83
CA PRO A 119 -2.10 -7.30 -5.50
C PRO A 119 -0.84 -7.06 -6.30
N GLU A 120 -0.75 -5.92 -6.97
CA GLU A 120 0.36 -5.56 -7.87
C GLU A 120 1.66 -5.32 -7.11
N TYR A 121 1.56 -4.98 -5.82
CA TYR A 121 2.69 -4.55 -5.00
C TYR A 121 2.90 -5.42 -3.76
N ALA A 122 1.96 -6.33 -3.48
CA ALA A 122 1.97 -7.18 -2.31
C ALA A 122 3.23 -8.04 -2.27
N ASN A 123 3.97 -7.85 -1.18
CA ASN A 123 5.12 -8.66 -0.83
C ASN A 123 5.24 -8.71 0.69
N GLU A 124 5.77 -9.82 1.20
CA GLU A 124 5.86 -10.08 2.64
C GLU A 124 6.70 -9.03 3.38
N TRP A 125 7.77 -8.56 2.76
CA TRP A 125 8.65 -7.54 3.33
C TRP A 125 7.91 -6.21 3.56
N GLY A 126 7.19 -5.72 2.56
CA GLY A 126 6.43 -4.47 2.63
C GLY A 126 5.26 -4.54 3.61
N MET A 127 4.54 -5.67 3.65
CA MET A 127 3.48 -5.92 4.65
C MET A 127 4.07 -5.99 6.07
N SER A 128 5.21 -6.65 6.25
CA SER A 128 5.93 -6.70 7.53
C SER A 128 6.38 -5.32 7.99
N LEU A 129 6.91 -4.50 7.09
CA LEU A 129 7.26 -3.11 7.37
C LEU A 129 6.03 -2.27 7.75
N TYR A 130 4.92 -2.41 7.02
CA TYR A 130 3.65 -1.73 7.38
C TYR A 130 3.25 -2.05 8.81
N LEU A 131 3.16 -3.35 9.14
CA LEU A 131 2.73 -3.80 10.47
C LEU A 131 3.71 -3.39 11.57
N HIS A 132 5.01 -3.36 11.27
CA HIS A 132 6.04 -2.84 12.17
C HIS A 132 5.77 -1.37 12.53
N LEU A 133 5.58 -0.52 11.53
CA LEU A 133 5.28 0.91 11.71
C LEU A 133 3.94 1.13 12.42
N ALA A 134 2.92 0.34 12.08
CA ALA A 134 1.59 0.43 12.66
C ALA A 134 1.59 0.20 14.18
N THR A 135 2.60 -0.52 14.70
CA THR A 135 2.79 -0.71 16.15
C THR A 135 3.61 0.39 16.83
N GLY A 136 4.00 1.44 16.11
CA GLY A 136 4.77 2.59 16.61
C GLY A 136 6.27 2.34 16.65
N GLN A 137 6.75 1.24 16.06
CA GLN A 137 8.17 0.95 16.02
C GLN A 137 8.85 1.80 14.93
N SER A 138 10.04 2.31 15.25
CA SER A 138 10.83 3.07 14.27
C SER A 138 11.32 2.15 13.14
N ILE A 139 11.28 2.65 11.90
CA ILE A 139 11.89 1.99 10.73
C ILE A 139 13.36 1.60 10.97
N ARG A 140 14.08 2.35 11.83
CA ARG A 140 15.47 2.04 12.21
C ARG A 140 15.64 0.71 12.93
N ARG A 141 14.57 0.19 13.54
CA ARG A 141 14.54 -1.10 14.25
C ARG A 141 14.04 -2.24 13.38
N PHE A 142 13.69 -1.98 12.11
CA PHE A 142 13.23 -2.99 11.20
C PHE A 142 14.43 -3.80 10.67
N SER A 143 14.49 -5.09 10.97
CA SER A 143 15.67 -5.95 10.74
C SER A 143 16.07 -6.03 9.27
N ASP A 144 15.10 -6.00 8.37
CA ASP A 144 15.32 -6.27 6.96
C ASP A 144 15.91 -5.05 6.24
N LEU A 145 16.08 -3.94 6.96
CA LEU A 145 16.75 -2.73 6.49
C LEU A 145 18.16 -2.53 7.04
N ARG A 146 18.75 -3.55 7.67
CA ARG A 146 20.13 -3.47 8.20
C ARG A 146 21.18 -3.04 7.18
N SER A 147 20.97 -3.33 5.89
CA SER A 147 21.87 -2.89 4.81
C SER A 147 21.86 -1.37 4.62
N PHE A 148 20.72 -0.72 4.87
CA PHE A 148 20.63 0.74 4.92
C PHE A 148 21.03 1.17 6.33
N ARG A 149 22.09 1.98 6.46
CA ARG A 149 22.42 2.60 7.75
C ARG A 149 21.40 3.70 8.07
N VAL A 150 20.17 3.31 8.44
CA VAL A 150 19.04 4.25 8.59
C VAL A 150 19.28 5.21 9.74
N SER A 151 19.62 6.45 9.39
CA SER A 151 19.81 7.55 10.34
C SER A 151 18.49 8.06 10.91
N LYS A 152 18.55 8.85 11.99
CA LYS A 152 17.35 9.51 12.56
C LYS A 152 16.69 10.45 11.55
N LYS A 153 17.50 11.20 10.78
CA LYS A 153 17.02 12.12 9.74
C LYS A 153 16.32 11.35 8.62
N MET A 154 16.92 10.26 8.14
CA MET A 154 16.34 9.40 7.11
C MET A 154 15.00 8.81 7.57
N ALA A 155 14.92 8.31 8.81
CA ALA A 155 13.68 7.79 9.35
C ALA A 155 12.56 8.84 9.42
N ALA A 156 12.88 10.08 9.80
CA ALA A 156 11.91 11.18 9.81
C ALA A 156 11.42 11.53 8.40
N LEU A 157 12.34 11.59 7.43
CA LEU A 157 12.01 11.84 6.02
C LEU A 157 11.18 10.71 5.42
N PHE A 158 11.50 9.45 5.71
CA PHE A 158 10.71 8.30 5.23
C PHE A 158 9.24 8.41 5.63
N MET A 159 8.94 8.89 6.83
CA MET A 159 7.56 9.09 7.28
C MET A 159 6.82 10.22 6.53
N GLN A 160 7.55 11.05 5.79
CA GLN A 160 7.04 12.17 4.98
C GLN A 160 7.15 11.88 3.47
N ALA A 161 7.48 10.65 3.09
CA ALA A 161 7.67 10.32 1.68
C ALA A 161 6.34 10.48 0.90
N PRO A 162 6.41 10.92 -0.37
CA PRO A 162 5.23 11.14 -1.20
C PRO A 162 4.33 9.90 -1.37
N ASP A 163 3.02 10.13 -1.44
CA ASP A 163 1.96 9.09 -1.51
C ASP A 163 2.06 8.17 -2.73
N ASP A 164 2.72 8.61 -3.81
CA ASP A 164 2.90 7.86 -5.04
C ASP A 164 4.11 6.91 -5.01
N LEU A 165 4.92 6.95 -3.95
CA LEU A 165 6.09 6.07 -3.81
C LEU A 165 5.73 4.69 -3.28
N ARG A 166 6.55 3.72 -3.66
CA ARG A 166 6.57 2.40 -3.04
C ARG A 166 7.57 2.38 -1.88
N PRO A 167 7.48 1.44 -0.93
CA PRO A 167 8.36 1.44 0.24
C PRO A 167 9.85 1.46 -0.10
N ASP A 168 10.32 0.63 -1.05
CA ASP A 168 11.72 0.65 -1.48
C ASP A 168 12.16 2.02 -2.02
N ALA A 169 11.32 2.62 -2.88
CA ALA A 169 11.58 3.93 -3.45
C ALA A 169 11.55 5.03 -2.39
N ALA A 170 10.65 4.94 -1.41
CA ALA A 170 10.56 5.87 -0.29
C ALA A 170 11.80 5.80 0.61
N ILE A 171 12.39 4.61 0.80
CA ILE A 171 13.66 4.45 1.51
C ILE A 171 14.77 5.16 0.74
N ARG A 172 14.94 4.89 -0.56
CA ARG A 172 15.96 5.57 -1.36
C ARG A 172 15.75 7.09 -1.36
N TRP A 173 14.51 7.53 -1.55
CA TRP A 173 14.14 8.95 -1.52
C TRP A 173 14.58 9.58 -0.19
N SER A 174 14.23 8.95 0.94
CA SER A 174 14.61 9.43 2.26
C SER A 174 16.12 9.44 2.49
N GLN A 175 16.88 8.51 1.91
CA GLN A 175 18.33 8.44 2.01
C GLN A 175 18.99 9.62 1.27
N VAL A 176 18.56 9.90 0.03
CA VAL A 176 19.09 11.03 -0.76
C VAL A 176 18.89 12.34 0.00
N LEU A 177 17.68 12.60 0.51
CA LEU A 177 17.39 13.81 1.28
C LEU A 177 18.16 13.85 2.62
N ALA A 178 18.34 12.70 3.27
CA ALA A 178 19.11 12.64 4.51
C ALA A 178 20.58 13.01 4.29
N LEU A 179 21.17 12.55 3.18
CA LEU A 179 22.53 12.83 2.74
C LEU A 179 22.75 14.27 2.22
N GLY A 180 21.68 15.05 2.08
CA GLY A 180 21.74 16.46 1.65
C GLY A 180 21.39 16.70 0.18
N GLY A 181 20.92 15.69 -0.54
CA GLY A 181 20.34 15.87 -1.87
C GLY A 181 18.93 16.45 -1.83
N ASP A 182 18.44 16.88 -2.99
CA ASP A 182 17.08 17.40 -3.15
C ASP A 182 16.08 16.32 -3.63
N ALA A 183 14.79 16.67 -3.62
CA ALA A 183 13.72 15.78 -4.06
C ALA A 183 13.77 15.46 -5.56
N ARG A 184 14.34 16.34 -6.40
CA ARG A 184 14.44 16.14 -7.85
C ARG A 184 15.45 15.06 -8.17
N LEU A 185 16.65 15.12 -7.59
CA LEU A 185 17.66 14.07 -7.68
C LEU A 185 17.09 12.75 -7.16
N ALA A 186 16.44 12.76 -6.00
CA ALA A 186 15.82 11.57 -5.44
C ALA A 186 14.83 10.93 -6.45
N ARG A 187 13.96 11.74 -7.07
CA ARG A 187 13.01 11.32 -8.11
C ARG A 187 13.70 10.74 -9.34
N ILE A 188 14.76 11.40 -9.83
CA ILE A 188 15.51 10.91 -10.98
C ILE A 188 16.08 9.52 -10.69
N LEU A 189 16.71 9.34 -9.52
CA LEU A 189 17.31 8.06 -9.15
C LEU A 189 16.27 6.94 -9.02
N ILE A 190 15.12 7.19 -8.40
CA ILE A 190 14.09 6.15 -8.22
C ILE A 190 13.27 5.88 -9.49
N SER A 191 13.21 6.80 -10.45
CA SER A 191 12.39 6.63 -11.66
C SER A 191 13.18 6.15 -12.87
N HIS A 192 14.47 6.51 -12.97
CA HIS A 192 15.28 6.27 -14.17
C HIS A 192 16.46 5.32 -13.96
N THR A 193 16.60 4.76 -12.76
CA THR A 193 17.72 3.85 -12.44
C THR A 193 17.27 2.63 -11.65
N LEU A 194 18.19 1.68 -11.49
CA LEU A 194 17.99 0.49 -10.66
C LEU A 194 17.92 0.81 -9.15
N LEU A 195 18.23 2.06 -8.73
CA LEU A 195 18.23 2.48 -7.33
C LEU A 195 16.84 2.69 -6.71
N SER A 196 15.79 2.49 -7.50
CA SER A 196 14.41 2.41 -7.01
C SER A 196 14.19 1.29 -5.98
N ARG A 197 15.09 0.31 -5.96
CA ARG A 197 15.06 -0.84 -5.05
C ARG A 197 16.35 -0.92 -4.23
N SER A 198 16.27 -1.74 -3.19
CA SER A 198 17.44 -2.21 -2.46
C SER A 198 18.35 -3.01 -3.38
N THR A 199 19.64 -2.79 -3.25
CA THR A 199 20.72 -3.41 -4.02
C THR A 199 21.59 -4.27 -3.10
N SER A 200 22.47 -5.09 -3.68
CA SER A 200 23.34 -5.99 -2.91
C SER A 200 24.41 -5.27 -2.10
N ASP A 201 24.83 -4.06 -2.51
CA ASP A 201 25.90 -3.29 -1.87
C ASP A 201 25.46 -1.85 -1.58
N GLU A 202 24.54 -1.69 -0.62
CA GLU A 202 24.06 -0.39 -0.18
C GLU A 202 25.17 0.57 0.30
N PRO A 203 26.23 0.12 1.02
CA PRO A 203 27.36 0.97 1.35
C PRO A 203 28.05 1.56 0.13
N PHE A 204 28.31 0.78 -0.92
CA PHE A 204 28.87 1.29 -2.18
C PHE A 204 27.94 2.32 -2.83
N TRP A 205 26.65 2.00 -2.97
CA TRP A 205 25.70 2.92 -3.60
C TRP A 205 25.49 4.21 -2.81
N GLU A 206 25.62 4.18 -1.50
CA GLU A 206 25.65 5.39 -0.69
C GLU A 206 26.82 6.31 -1.11
N THR A 207 28.01 5.77 -1.38
CA THR A 207 29.15 6.58 -1.88
C THR A 207 28.85 7.20 -3.25
N VAL A 208 28.17 6.47 -4.13
CA VAL A 208 27.76 6.98 -5.46
C VAL A 208 26.72 8.09 -5.31
N ILE A 209 25.73 7.92 -4.43
CA ILE A 209 24.73 8.96 -4.14
C ILE A 209 25.40 10.21 -3.56
N GLN A 210 26.33 10.05 -2.62
CA GLN A 210 27.11 11.18 -2.09
C GLN A 210 27.94 11.86 -3.18
N PHE A 211 28.55 11.11 -4.08
CA PHE A 211 29.26 11.67 -5.23
C PHE A 211 28.32 12.49 -6.13
N LEU A 212 27.14 11.98 -6.46
CA LEU A 212 26.14 12.68 -7.28
C LEU A 212 25.60 13.94 -6.60
N ILE A 213 25.41 13.91 -5.28
CA ILE A 213 25.00 15.09 -4.50
C ILE A 213 26.08 16.17 -4.52
N ARG A 214 27.36 15.79 -4.37
CA ARG A 214 28.49 16.73 -4.35
C ARG A 214 28.80 17.32 -5.72
N ASN A 215 28.59 16.54 -6.78
CA ASN A 215 28.91 16.91 -8.15
C ASN A 215 27.64 17.15 -8.94
N GLN A 216 26.69 17.93 -8.41
CA GLN A 216 25.51 18.34 -9.16
C GLN A 216 25.85 19.51 -10.12
N PRO A 217 26.04 19.29 -11.44
CA PRO A 217 25.56 20.22 -12.44
C PRO A 217 24.24 19.71 -13.05
N ILE A 218 23.61 18.67 -12.48
CA ILE A 218 22.45 18.01 -13.08
C ILE A 218 21.17 18.85 -12.89
N SER A 219 21.14 19.83 -11.97
CA SER A 219 19.94 20.61 -11.59
C SER A 219 19.76 21.97 -12.30
N ALA A 220 20.57 22.30 -13.31
CA ALA A 220 20.30 23.45 -14.17
C ALA A 220 19.59 22.97 -15.45
N GLU A 221 18.27 22.80 -15.34
CA GLU A 221 17.20 23.03 -16.33
C GLU A 221 15.86 22.56 -15.75
#